data_AF-A0A2T3QHN5-F1
#
_entry.id   AF-A0A2T3QHN5-F1
#
_cell.length_a   1.000
_cell.length_b   1.000
_cell.length_c   1.000
_cell.angle_alpha   90.00
_cell.angle_beta   90.00
_cell.angle_gamma   90.00
#
_symmetry.space_group_name_H-M   'P 1'
#
loop_
_entity.id
_entity.type
_entity.pdbx_description
1 polymer ?
#
loop_
_entity_poly.entity_id
_entity_poly.type
_entity_poly.pdbx_seq_one_letter_code
_entity_poly.pdbx_strand_id
1 'polypeptide(L)'
;MKVLEKNQTKILETEKLLKEIITAPTEFKNDEELLKALKSQSGIAKYQNQERNITSCSLNTVKSISEALLERGFLSLDELRINAKLAVEAVHHNEKASKGNKQTVVGLKHKVSELESELDAAQRSNSLLTAMIIELRSKLKQIANKETLEERQEIYRRHNRTIEAQMNYIDKGEV
;
A
#
# COMPACT_ATOMS: atom_id res chain seq x y z
N MET A 1 -11.00 -16.51 -36.43
CA MET A 1 -10.89 -15.39 -35.48
C MET A 1 -9.59 -14.63 -35.73
N LYS A 2 -9.68 -13.32 -35.99
CA LYS A 2 -8.52 -12.44 -36.19
C LYS A 2 -7.72 -12.29 -34.88
N VAL A 3 -6.43 -11.99 -34.95
CA VAL A 3 -5.56 -11.86 -33.77
C VAL A 3 -6.08 -10.81 -32.78
N LEU A 4 -6.65 -9.71 -33.27
CA LEU A 4 -7.25 -8.66 -32.45
C LEU A 4 -8.45 -9.18 -31.65
N GLU A 5 -9.37 -9.91 -32.29
CA GLU A 5 -10.55 -10.51 -31.65
C GLU A 5 -10.15 -11.51 -30.55
N LYS A 6 -9.09 -12.29 -30.78
CA LYS A 6 -8.54 -13.20 -29.75
C LYS A 6 -8.05 -12.44 -28.53
N ASN A 7 -7.30 -11.35 -28.74
CA ASN A 7 -6.75 -10.55 -27.64
C ASN A 7 -7.85 -9.80 -26.87
N GLN A 8 -8.90 -9.35 -27.55
CA GLN A 8 -10.07 -8.74 -26.89
C GLN A 8 -10.81 -9.77 -26.04
N THR A 9 -11.08 -10.96 -26.60
CA THR A 9 -11.70 -12.08 -25.89
C THR A 9 -10.90 -12.45 -24.64
N LYS A 10 -9.57 -12.57 -24.78
CA LYS A 10 -8.66 -12.81 -23.65
C LYS A 10 -8.88 -11.81 -22.52
N ILE A 11 -9.01 -10.51 -22.80
CA ILE A 11 -9.09 -9.48 -21.75
C ILE A 11 -10.42 -9.54 -21.01
N LEU A 12 -11.53 -9.66 -21.74
CA LEU A 12 -12.86 -9.76 -21.14
C LEU A 12 -13.00 -11.04 -20.29
N GLU A 13 -12.51 -12.18 -20.79
CA GLU A 13 -12.55 -13.44 -20.04
C GLU A 13 -11.58 -13.44 -18.85
N THR A 14 -10.44 -12.75 -18.95
CA THR A 14 -9.55 -12.54 -17.80
C THR A 14 -10.26 -11.69 -16.73
N GLU A 15 -10.91 -10.59 -17.12
CA GLU A 15 -11.63 -9.73 -16.18
C GLU A 15 -12.74 -10.50 -15.46
N LYS A 16 -13.52 -11.28 -16.21
CA LYS A 16 -14.57 -12.15 -15.67
C LYS A 16 -14.01 -13.18 -14.70
N LEU A 17 -12.94 -13.89 -15.08
CA LEU A 17 -12.26 -14.86 -14.23
C LEU A 17 -11.78 -14.20 -12.92
N LEU A 18 -11.18 -13.01 -12.98
CA LEU A 18 -10.72 -12.30 -11.78
C LEU A 18 -11.87 -11.94 -10.84
N LYS A 19 -13.02 -11.52 -11.37
CA LYS A 19 -14.24 -11.27 -10.56
C LYS A 19 -14.79 -12.56 -9.94
N GLU A 20 -14.76 -13.67 -10.67
CA GLU A 20 -15.15 -14.99 -10.14
C GLU A 20 -14.22 -15.44 -9.02
N ILE A 21 -12.91 -15.25 -9.16
CA ILE A 21 -11.94 -15.56 -8.10
C ILE A 21 -12.19 -14.72 -6.84
N ILE A 22 -12.52 -13.44 -6.99
CA ILE A 22 -12.82 -12.56 -5.84
C ILE A 22 -14.10 -13.02 -5.12
N THR A 23 -15.10 -13.50 -5.86
CA THR A 23 -16.40 -13.89 -5.31
C THR A 23 -16.41 -15.32 -4.75
N ALA A 24 -15.68 -16.25 -5.36
CA ALA A 24 -15.59 -17.66 -4.97
C ALA A 24 -14.14 -18.17 -4.91
N PRO A 25 -13.26 -17.58 -4.08
CA PRO A 25 -11.82 -17.89 -4.08
C PRO A 25 -11.49 -19.34 -3.71
N THR A 26 -12.38 -20.03 -2.98
CA THR A 26 -12.20 -21.43 -2.55
C THR A 26 -12.14 -22.40 -3.73
N GLU A 27 -12.80 -22.10 -4.84
CA GLU A 27 -12.81 -22.94 -6.05
C GLU A 27 -11.46 -22.91 -6.78
N PHE A 28 -10.72 -21.79 -6.66
CA PHE A 28 -9.49 -21.54 -7.39
C PHE A 28 -8.22 -21.80 -6.56
N LYS A 29 -8.36 -22.12 -5.26
CA LYS A 29 -7.23 -22.25 -4.33
C LYS A 29 -6.21 -23.34 -4.68
N ASN A 30 -6.59 -24.31 -5.51
CA ASN A 30 -5.72 -25.43 -5.91
C ASN A 30 -5.17 -25.28 -7.33
N ASP A 31 -5.51 -24.20 -8.05
CA ASP A 31 -4.97 -23.93 -9.39
C ASP A 31 -3.59 -23.24 -9.26
N GLU A 32 -2.54 -24.06 -9.21
CA GLU A 32 -1.16 -23.57 -9.05
C GLU A 32 -0.71 -22.67 -10.21
N GLU A 33 -1.20 -22.92 -11.43
CA GLU A 33 -0.84 -22.14 -12.61
C GLU A 33 -1.44 -20.74 -12.52
N LEU A 34 -2.72 -20.64 -12.17
CA LEU A 34 -3.42 -19.39 -11.90
C LEU A 34 -2.78 -18.63 -10.74
N LEU A 35 -2.48 -19.30 -9.63
CA LEU A 35 -1.81 -18.70 -8.47
C LEU A 35 -0.46 -18.09 -8.85
N LYS A 36 0.31 -18.79 -9.69
CA LYS A 36 1.58 -18.29 -10.21
C LYS A 36 1.37 -17.08 -11.12
N ALA A 37 0.33 -17.11 -11.96
CA ALA A 37 0.00 -16.00 -12.85
C ALA A 37 -0.41 -14.74 -12.07
N LEU A 38 -1.24 -14.86 -11.03
CA LEU A 38 -1.74 -13.75 -10.20
C LEU A 38 -0.62 -12.94 -9.52
N LYS A 39 0.57 -13.52 -9.32
CA LYS A 39 1.72 -12.85 -8.68
C LYS A 39 2.24 -11.64 -9.44
N SER A 40 2.02 -11.54 -10.75
CA SER A 40 2.55 -10.44 -11.55
C SER A 40 1.69 -10.12 -12.78
N GLN A 41 1.81 -8.89 -13.27
CA GLN A 41 1.18 -8.46 -14.52
C GLN A 41 1.60 -9.33 -15.72
N SER A 42 2.90 -9.62 -15.83
CA SER A 42 3.43 -10.52 -16.87
C SER A 42 2.94 -11.96 -16.72
N GLY A 43 2.64 -12.40 -15.49
CA GLY A 43 2.04 -13.71 -15.23
C GLY A 43 0.65 -13.83 -15.84
N ILE A 44 -0.23 -12.87 -15.57
CA ILE A 44 -1.58 -12.82 -16.16
C ILE A 44 -1.58 -12.58 -17.67
N ALA A 45 -0.55 -11.93 -18.21
CA ALA A 45 -0.40 -11.82 -19.66
C ALA A 45 -0.12 -13.20 -20.31
N LYS A 46 0.64 -14.06 -19.64
CA LYS A 46 1.04 -15.39 -20.14
C LYS A 46 0.08 -16.52 -19.77
N TYR A 47 -0.81 -16.29 -18.81
CA TYR A 47 -1.79 -17.28 -18.36
C TYR A 47 -2.68 -17.74 -19.52
N GLN A 48 -2.99 -19.02 -19.54
CA GLN A 48 -3.80 -19.66 -20.56
C GLN A 48 -4.90 -20.49 -19.89
N ASN A 49 -6.09 -20.43 -20.46
CA ASN A 49 -7.20 -21.27 -20.07
C ASN A 49 -8.05 -21.54 -21.32
N GLN A 50 -7.94 -22.74 -21.88
CA GLN A 50 -8.62 -23.10 -23.12
C GLN A 50 -10.14 -23.11 -22.97
N GLU A 51 -10.65 -23.56 -21.82
CA GLU A 51 -12.10 -23.60 -21.54
C GLU A 51 -12.73 -22.20 -21.59
N ARG A 52 -11.96 -21.18 -21.20
CA ARG A 52 -12.36 -19.77 -21.20
C ARG A 52 -11.83 -18.97 -22.37
N ASN A 53 -11.22 -19.60 -23.38
CA ASN A 53 -10.57 -18.93 -24.50
C ASN A 53 -9.54 -17.85 -24.09
N ILE A 54 -8.91 -18.01 -22.92
CA ILE A 54 -7.83 -17.14 -22.46
C ILE A 54 -6.53 -17.65 -23.09
N THR A 55 -5.94 -16.83 -23.96
CA THR A 55 -4.68 -17.14 -24.64
C THR A 55 -3.54 -16.28 -24.13
N SER A 56 -2.32 -16.80 -24.19
CA SER A 56 -1.11 -16.04 -23.83
C SER A 56 -0.89 -14.88 -24.80
N CYS A 57 -0.49 -13.73 -24.27
CA CYS A 57 -0.08 -12.56 -25.05
C CYS A 57 1.00 -11.76 -24.32
N SER A 58 1.52 -10.71 -24.96
CA SER A 58 2.50 -9.83 -24.32
C SER A 58 1.83 -8.91 -23.30
N LEU A 59 2.58 -8.46 -22.29
CA LEU A 59 2.07 -7.47 -21.32
C LEU A 59 1.62 -6.17 -22.01
N ASN A 60 2.34 -5.73 -23.05
CA ASN A 60 1.95 -4.53 -23.80
C ASN A 60 0.63 -4.73 -24.55
N THR A 61 0.36 -5.94 -25.04
CA THR A 61 -0.94 -6.29 -25.64
C THR A 61 -2.05 -6.25 -24.60
N VAL A 62 -1.80 -6.76 -23.38
CA VAL A 62 -2.78 -6.65 -22.29
C VAL A 62 -3.08 -5.19 -21.99
N LYS A 63 -2.05 -4.37 -21.84
CA LYS A 63 -2.21 -2.93 -21.56
C LYS A 63 -3.01 -2.24 -22.65
N SER A 64 -2.57 -2.32 -23.91
CA SER A 64 -3.20 -1.60 -25.02
C SER A 64 -4.65 -2.02 -25.25
N ILE A 65 -4.96 -3.31 -25.15
CA ILE A 65 -6.33 -3.80 -25.32
C ILE A 65 -7.20 -3.44 -24.10
N SER A 66 -6.65 -3.46 -22.88
CA SER A 66 -7.39 -3.03 -21.69
C SER A 66 -7.75 -1.55 -21.77
N GLU A 67 -6.83 -0.68 -22.20
CA GLU A 67 -7.12 0.76 -22.43
C GLU A 67 -8.25 0.96 -23.44
N ALA A 68 -8.38 0.08 -24.44
CA ALA A 68 -9.42 0.20 -25.45
C ALA A 68 -10.78 -0.38 -25.03
N LEU A 69 -10.80 -1.34 -24.10
CA LEU A 69 -12.00 -2.11 -23.75
C LEU A 69 -12.60 -1.80 -22.38
N LEU A 70 -11.78 -1.44 -21.41
CA LEU A 70 -12.19 -1.27 -20.01
C LEU A 70 -12.31 0.21 -19.69
N GLU A 71 -13.35 0.59 -18.92
CA GLU A 71 -13.65 1.99 -18.59
C GLU A 71 -12.46 2.72 -17.93
N ARG A 72 -11.74 2.03 -17.03
CA ARG A 72 -10.53 2.54 -16.38
C ARG A 72 -9.25 1.89 -16.92
N GLY A 73 -9.31 1.35 -18.14
CA GLY A 73 -8.15 0.79 -18.83
C GLY A 73 -7.47 -0.35 -18.07
N PHE A 74 -6.15 -0.47 -18.27
CA PHE A 74 -5.34 -1.52 -17.64
C PHE A 74 -5.35 -1.46 -16.11
N LEU A 75 -5.53 -0.27 -15.53
CA LEU A 75 -5.56 -0.07 -14.08
C LEU A 75 -6.64 -0.92 -13.42
N SER A 76 -7.86 -0.94 -13.98
CA SER A 76 -8.96 -1.76 -13.44
C SER A 76 -8.65 -3.25 -13.46
N LEU A 77 -8.02 -3.74 -14.53
CA LEU A 77 -7.66 -5.15 -14.65
C LEU A 77 -6.56 -5.54 -13.65
N ASP A 78 -5.58 -4.65 -13.41
CA ASP A 78 -4.51 -4.90 -12.44
C ASP A 78 -5.02 -4.84 -10.99
N GLU A 79 -5.94 -3.93 -10.67
CA GLU A 79 -6.64 -3.90 -9.39
C GLU A 79 -7.41 -5.20 -9.15
N LEU A 80 -8.16 -5.69 -10.14
CA LEU A 80 -8.84 -6.99 -10.06
C LEU A 80 -7.85 -8.14 -9.85
N ARG A 81 -6.67 -8.11 -10.49
CA ARG A 81 -5.62 -9.13 -10.27
C ARG A 81 -5.14 -9.13 -8.84
N ILE A 82 -4.85 -7.96 -8.27
CA ILE A 82 -4.38 -7.83 -6.89
C ILE A 82 -5.45 -8.35 -5.92
N ASN A 83 -6.70 -7.96 -6.13
CA ASN A 83 -7.82 -8.39 -5.29
C ASN A 83 -8.06 -9.90 -5.39
N ALA A 84 -8.02 -10.48 -6.59
CA ALA A 84 -8.13 -11.93 -6.79
C ALA A 84 -6.99 -12.69 -6.08
N LYS A 85 -5.75 -12.19 -6.17
CA LYS A 85 -4.61 -12.75 -5.45
C LYS A 85 -4.85 -12.76 -3.94
N LEU A 86 -5.24 -11.62 -3.37
CA LEU A 86 -5.50 -11.48 -1.93
C LEU A 86 -6.65 -12.38 -1.47
N ALA A 87 -7.71 -12.50 -2.26
CA ALA A 87 -8.85 -13.36 -1.95
C ALA A 87 -8.45 -14.83 -1.82
N VAL A 88 -7.62 -15.34 -2.73
CA VAL A 88 -7.17 -16.75 -2.67
C VAL A 88 -6.14 -16.97 -1.56
N GLU A 89 -5.21 -16.03 -1.37
CA GLU A 89 -4.25 -16.10 -0.26
C GLU A 89 -4.97 -16.15 1.11
N ALA A 90 -6.04 -15.38 1.28
CA ALA A 90 -6.87 -15.40 2.49
C ALA A 90 -7.50 -16.78 2.75
N VAL A 91 -7.92 -17.51 1.70
CA VAL A 91 -8.42 -18.89 1.84
C VAL A 91 -7.31 -19.81 2.35
N HIS A 92 -6.11 -19.77 1.76
CA HIS A 92 -4.99 -20.59 2.25
C HIS A 92 -4.57 -20.24 3.68
N HIS A 93 -4.62 -18.96 4.05
CA HIS A 93 -4.34 -18.53 5.42
C HIS A 93 -5.38 -19.08 6.41
N ASN A 94 -6.66 -19.01 6.07
CA ASN A 94 -7.74 -19.55 6.91
C ASN A 94 -7.64 -21.08 7.04
N GLU A 95 -7.30 -21.81 5.97
CA GLU A 95 -7.09 -23.26 6.05
C GLU A 95 -5.86 -23.64 6.87
N LYS A 96 -4.76 -22.88 6.75
CA LYS A 96 -3.55 -23.09 7.56
C LYS A 96 -3.76 -22.73 9.03
N ALA A 97 -4.55 -21.69 9.31
CA ALA A 97 -4.99 -21.34 10.66
C ALA A 97 -5.88 -22.46 11.26
N SER A 98 -6.73 -23.08 10.44
CA SER A 98 -7.56 -24.22 10.85
C SER A 98 -6.78 -25.53 11.01
N LYS A 99 -5.68 -25.74 10.29
CA LYS A 99 -4.92 -27.01 10.25
C LYS A 99 -3.68 -27.09 11.14
N GLY A 100 -3.21 -26.00 11.77
CA GLY A 100 -2.14 -26.15 12.77
C GLY A 100 -1.22 -24.97 13.01
N ASN A 101 -1.36 -23.85 12.31
CA ASN A 101 -0.59 -22.65 12.67
C ASN A 101 -1.45 -21.71 13.52
N LYS A 102 -1.68 -22.13 14.78
CA LYS A 102 -2.02 -21.20 15.85
C LYS A 102 -0.78 -20.36 16.16
N GLN A 103 -0.44 -19.39 15.31
CA GLN A 103 -0.13 -18.09 15.91
C GLN A 103 -1.43 -17.75 16.63
N THR A 104 -1.44 -17.97 17.95
CA THR A 104 -2.66 -17.94 18.75
C THR A 104 -3.39 -16.64 18.41
N VAL A 105 -4.71 -16.68 18.28
CA VAL A 105 -5.52 -15.45 18.07
C VAL A 105 -5.12 -14.37 19.08
N VAL A 106 -4.68 -14.78 20.26
CA VAL A 106 -4.03 -13.96 21.29
C VAL A 106 -2.71 -13.31 20.83
N GLY A 107 -1.77 -14.06 20.24
CA GLY A 107 -0.53 -13.53 19.69
C GLY A 107 -0.74 -12.54 18.53
N LEU A 108 -1.71 -12.81 17.64
CA LEU A 108 -2.07 -11.86 16.59
C LEU A 108 -2.73 -10.60 17.14
N LYS A 109 -3.64 -10.74 18.12
CA LYS A 109 -4.23 -9.59 18.83
C LYS A 109 -3.18 -8.78 19.57
N HIS A 110 -2.20 -9.43 20.20
CA HIS A 110 -1.07 -8.74 20.82
C HIS A 110 -0.25 -8.00 19.79
N LYS A 111 0.05 -8.60 18.62
CA LYS A 111 0.83 -7.90 17.60
C LYS A 111 0.08 -6.72 16.99
N VAL A 112 -1.23 -6.84 16.80
CA VAL A 112 -2.09 -5.72 16.36
C VAL A 112 -2.05 -4.60 17.40
N SER A 113 -2.26 -4.92 18.68
CA SER A 113 -2.20 -3.94 19.77
C SER A 113 -0.84 -3.27 19.90
N GLU A 114 0.25 -4.01 19.70
CA GLU A 114 1.63 -3.48 19.70
C GLU A 114 1.84 -2.51 18.53
N LEU A 115 1.43 -2.90 17.32
CA LEU A 115 1.53 -2.06 16.12
C LEU A 115 0.65 -0.81 16.22
N GLU A 116 -0.55 -0.91 16.81
CA GLU A 116 -1.42 0.24 17.07
C GLU A 116 -0.76 1.21 18.07
N SER A 117 -0.11 0.68 19.11
CA SER A 117 0.64 1.49 20.08
C SER A 117 1.85 2.18 19.44
N GLU A 118 2.61 1.47 18.60
CA GLU A 118 3.73 2.05 17.85
C GLU A 118 3.26 3.13 16.88
N LEU A 119 2.14 2.90 16.19
CA LEU A 119 1.54 3.88 15.27
C LEU A 119 1.10 5.15 16.02
N ASP A 120 0.43 5.00 17.15
CA ASP A 120 -0.01 6.14 17.97
C ASP A 120 1.18 6.91 18.57
N ALA A 121 2.24 6.23 19.00
CA ALA A 121 3.48 6.88 19.43
C ALA A 121 4.14 7.66 18.29
N ALA A 122 4.23 7.08 17.09
CA ALA A 122 4.78 7.74 15.91
C ALA A 122 3.93 8.94 15.47
N GLN A 123 2.59 8.82 15.48
CA GLN A 123 1.68 9.92 15.15
C GLN A 123 1.79 11.09 16.14
N ARG A 124 1.92 10.80 17.44
CA ARG A 124 2.17 11.82 18.47
C ARG A 124 3.50 12.53 18.24
N SER A 125 4.56 11.77 17.98
CA SER A 125 5.88 12.33 17.65
C SER A 125 5.82 13.24 16.41
N ASN A 126 5.18 12.78 15.33
CA ASN A 126 5.00 13.57 14.10
C ASN A 126 4.19 14.86 14.33
N SER A 127 3.15 14.80 15.15
CA SER A 127 2.34 15.97 15.51
C SER A 127 3.15 16.99 16.29
N LEU A 128 3.97 16.54 17.24
CA LEU A 128 4.87 17.40 18.00
C LEU A 128 5.95 18.04 17.11
N LEU A 129 6.59 17.25 16.24
CA LEU A 129 7.55 17.76 15.25
C LEU A 129 6.91 18.84 14.37
N THR A 130 5.68 18.61 13.92
CA THR A 130 4.93 19.59 13.11
C THR A 130 4.68 20.89 13.89
N ALA A 131 4.27 20.80 15.16
CA ALA A 131 4.08 21.96 16.01
C ALA A 131 5.38 22.76 16.21
N MET A 132 6.49 22.07 16.47
CA MET A 132 7.81 22.71 16.60
C MET A 132 8.25 23.41 15.31
N ILE A 133 8.01 22.80 14.14
CA ILE A 133 8.31 23.42 12.84
C ILE A 133 7.48 24.70 12.64
N ILE A 134 6.19 24.68 13.00
CA ILE A 134 5.33 25.87 12.92
C ILE A 134 5.85 26.98 13.83
N GLU A 135 6.23 26.63 15.06
CA GLU A 135 6.77 27.60 16.03
C GLU A 135 8.11 28.20 15.54
N LEU A 136 9.02 27.36 15.04
CA LEU A 136 10.28 27.78 14.44
C LEU A 136 10.06 28.74 13.28
N ARG A 137 9.13 28.44 12.37
CA ARG A 137 8.77 29.34 11.25
C ARG A 137 8.24 30.67 11.74
N SER A 138 7.42 30.69 12.79
CA SER A 138 6.93 31.92 13.42
C SER A 138 8.08 32.76 13.98
N LYS A 139 9.02 32.12 14.68
CA LYS A 139 10.21 32.78 15.24
C LYS A 139 11.14 33.33 14.15
N LEU A 140 11.36 32.59 13.06
CA LEU A 140 12.10 33.07 11.90
C LEU A 140 11.43 34.30 11.27
N LYS A 141 10.10 34.32 11.18
CA LYS A 141 9.35 35.51 10.71
C LYS A 141 9.55 36.71 11.63
N GLN A 142 9.61 36.51 12.95
CA GLN A 142 9.88 37.60 13.89
C GLN A 142 11.28 38.19 13.70
N ILE A 143 12.29 37.34 13.48
CA ILE A 143 13.66 37.78 13.20
C ILE A 143 13.72 38.56 11.88
N ALA A 144 13.04 38.08 10.83
CA ALA A 144 13.02 38.74 9.53
C ALA A 144 12.45 40.17 9.57
N ASN A 145 11.53 40.44 10.50
CA ASN A 145 10.85 41.73 10.64
C ASN A 145 11.58 42.75 11.54
N LYS A 146 12.78 42.44 12.04
CA LYS A 146 13.58 43.39 12.85
C LYS A 146 14.53 44.20 11.98
N GLU A 147 14.73 45.46 12.34
CA GLU A 147 15.46 46.44 11.54
C GLU A 147 16.97 46.34 11.76
N THR A 148 17.42 46.10 12.99
CA THR A 148 18.84 46.07 13.34
C THR A 148 19.40 44.65 13.47
N LEU A 149 20.70 44.51 13.26
CA LEU A 149 21.40 43.24 13.41
C LEU A 149 21.41 42.78 14.88
N GLU A 150 21.59 43.72 15.82
CA GLU A 150 21.61 43.46 17.25
C GLU A 150 20.28 42.85 17.74
N GLU A 151 19.13 43.39 17.31
CA GLU A 151 17.81 42.87 17.67
C GLU A 151 17.58 41.45 17.13
N ARG A 152 18.00 41.20 15.88
CA ARG A 152 17.92 39.87 15.26
C ARG A 152 18.74 38.84 16.03
N GLN A 153 19.97 39.19 16.41
CA GLN A 153 20.87 38.32 17.16
C GLN A 153 20.33 38.01 18.56
N GLU A 154 19.76 38.99 19.25
CA GLU A 154 19.21 38.80 20.59
C GLU A 154 17.99 37.88 20.58
N ILE A 155 17.06 38.08 19.64
CA ILE A 155 15.89 37.21 19.47
C ILE A 155 16.29 35.78 19.12
N TYR A 156 17.27 35.61 18.23
CA TYR A 156 17.83 34.30 17.89
C TYR A 156 18.40 33.59 19.12
N ARG A 157 19.31 34.24 19.87
CA ARG A 157 19.93 33.65 21.06
C ARG A 157 18.91 33.24 22.10
N ARG A 158 17.91 34.11 22.36
CA ARG A 158 16.83 33.83 23.31
C ARG A 158 16.04 32.60 22.89
N HIS A 159 15.58 32.55 21.64
CA HIS A 159 14.78 31.43 21.14
C HIS A 159 15.56 30.11 21.05
N ASN A 160 16.82 30.16 20.64
CA ASN A 160 17.66 28.97 20.53
C ASN A 160 17.92 28.35 21.91
N ARG A 161 18.18 29.16 22.94
CA ARG A 161 18.30 28.66 24.33
C ARG A 161 17.03 27.96 24.82
N THR A 162 15.85 28.51 24.51
CA THR A 162 14.58 27.87 24.89
C THR A 162 14.40 26.52 24.21
N ILE A 163 14.73 26.44 22.91
CA ILE A 163 14.59 25.21 22.13
C ILE A 163 15.61 24.15 22.59
N GLU A 164 16.86 24.53 22.83
CA GLU A 164 17.88 23.65 23.40
C GLU A 164 17.47 23.13 24.79
N ALA A 165 16.86 23.97 25.63
CA ALA A 165 16.35 23.54 26.93
C ALA A 165 15.19 22.55 26.79
N GLN A 166 14.27 22.79 25.85
CA GLN A 166 13.14 21.89 25.56
C GLN A 166 13.62 20.54 24.99
N MET A 167 14.58 20.55 24.07
CA MET A 167 15.18 19.32 23.50
C MET A 167 15.93 18.52 24.56
N ASN A 168 16.74 19.17 25.42
CA ASN A 168 17.44 18.49 26.51
C ASN A 168 16.50 17.89 27.56
N TYR A 169 15.32 18.49 27.78
CA TYR A 169 14.31 17.92 28.67
C TYR A 169 13.66 16.68 28.07
N ILE A 170 13.44 16.65 26.75
CA ILE A 170 12.89 15.50 26.04
C ILE A 170 13.91 14.34 25.97
N ASP A 171 15.20 14.64 25.75
CA ASP A 171 16.27 13.62 25.70
C ASP A 171 16.62 13.03 27.09
N LYS A 172 16.29 13.72 28.18
CA LYS A 172 16.57 13.28 29.57
C LYS A 172 15.31 12.94 30.38
N GLY A 173 14.14 12.94 29.73
CA GLY A 173 12.83 12.91 30.35
C GLY A 173 12.03 11.63 30.12
N GLU A 174 12.65 10.46 30.31
CA GLU A 174 11.95 9.23 30.72
C GLU A 174 12.69 8.62 31.92
N VAL A 175 12.20 8.94 33.12
CA VAL A 175 12.22 8.06 34.32
C VAL A 175 10.81 8.03 34.86
#